data_AF-A0A9D2PKW6-F1
#
_entry.id   AF-A0A9D2PKW6-F1
#
_cell.length_a   1.000
_cell.length_b   1.000
_cell.length_c   1.000
_cell.angle_alpha   90.00
_cell.angle_beta   90.00
_cell.angle_gamma   90.00
#
_symmetry.space_group_name_H-M   'P 1'
#
loop_
_entity.id
_entity.type
_entity.pdbx_description
1 polymer ?
#
loop_
_entity_poly.entity_id
_entity_poly.type
_entity_poly.pdbx_seq_one_letter_code
_entity_poly.pdbx_strand_id
1 'polypeptide(L)'
;GEAVVVNAKTEHEEMAVKFVDYLFQMDSMEYWYEAGLIPSVKDVDYSTYELSELFKNVVDEINSSENLGENIDVLMPPKVNDVTKNYIQQLIAGKIDGQSCMEQEQQAFEEEIEAGNYSVE
;
A
#
# COMPACT_ATOMS: atom_id res chain seq x y z
N GLY A 1 -0.09 -0.32 -1.44
CA GLY A 1 0.58 -0.36 -2.75
C GLY A 1 0.02 -1.51 -3.54
N GLU A 2 -0.01 -1.39 -4.85
CA GLU A 2 -0.44 -2.46 -5.75
C GLU A 2 0.77 -2.99 -6.53
N ALA A 3 0.74 -4.27 -6.89
CA ALA A 3 1.81 -4.89 -7.67
C ALA A 3 1.21 -5.68 -8.84
N VAL A 4 1.80 -5.53 -10.02
CA VAL A 4 1.53 -6.38 -11.17
C VAL A 4 2.54 -7.52 -11.16
N VAL A 5 2.05 -8.76 -11.11
CA VAL A 5 2.90 -9.96 -11.01
C VAL A 5 2.61 -10.93 -12.15
N VAL A 6 3.66 -11.57 -12.66
CA VAL A 6 3.55 -12.61 -13.69
C VAL A 6 3.33 -13.97 -13.00
N ASN A 7 2.24 -14.66 -13.38
CA ASN A 7 1.98 -16.00 -12.88
C ASN A 7 3.02 -16.98 -13.44
N ALA A 8 3.75 -17.66 -12.56
CA ALA A 8 4.79 -18.63 -12.93
C ALA A 8 4.31 -19.81 -13.78
N LYS A 9 2.99 -20.04 -13.91
CA LYS A 9 2.39 -21.11 -14.72
C LYS A 9 1.97 -20.65 -16.12
N THR A 10 2.20 -19.39 -16.48
CA THR A 10 1.82 -18.88 -17.80
C THR A 10 2.63 -19.57 -18.91
N GLU A 11 1.98 -19.87 -20.03
CA GLU A 11 2.66 -20.38 -21.24
C GLU A 11 3.34 -19.25 -22.05
N HIS A 12 3.19 -18.00 -21.62
CA HIS A 12 3.64 -16.80 -22.32
C HIS A 12 4.54 -15.92 -21.46
N GLU A 13 5.46 -16.53 -20.71
CA GLU A 13 6.30 -15.86 -19.71
C GLU A 13 7.01 -14.63 -20.29
N GLU A 14 7.78 -14.79 -21.38
CA GLU A 14 8.52 -13.68 -21.97
C GLU A 14 7.62 -12.52 -22.43
N MET A 15 6.43 -12.83 -22.95
CA MET A 15 5.49 -11.82 -23.41
C MET A 15 4.85 -11.09 -22.23
N ALA A 16 4.50 -11.82 -21.18
CA ALA A 16 3.94 -11.25 -19.96
C ALA A 16 4.95 -10.32 -19.28
N VAL A 17 6.23 -10.72 -19.18
CA VAL A 17 7.29 -9.88 -18.64
C VAL A 17 7.47 -8.61 -19.48
N LYS A 18 7.58 -8.74 -20.81
CA LYS A 18 7.70 -7.57 -21.71
C LYS A 18 6.51 -6.61 -21.61
N PHE A 19 5.32 -7.14 -21.40
CA PHE A 19 4.13 -6.32 -21.21
C PHE A 19 4.20 -5.54 -19.89
N VAL A 20 4.58 -6.19 -18.80
CA VAL A 20 4.78 -5.51 -17.51
C VAL A 20 5.88 -4.45 -17.63
N ASP A 21 7.01 -4.76 -18.27
CA ASP A 21 8.08 -3.80 -18.52
C ASP A 21 7.55 -2.58 -19.28
N TYR A 22 6.80 -2.79 -20.37
CA TYR A 22 6.19 -1.72 -21.16
C TYR A 22 5.27 -0.82 -20.32
N LEU A 23 4.47 -1.38 -19.42
CA LEU A 23 3.59 -0.60 -18.55
C LEU A 23 4.37 0.40 -17.68
N PHE A 24 5.59 0.06 -17.28
CA PHE A 24 6.42 0.90 -16.40
C PHE A 24 7.57 1.62 -17.11
N GLN A 25 7.55 1.68 -18.44
CA GLN A 25 8.47 2.54 -19.21
C GLN A 25 8.14 4.02 -19.02
N MET A 26 9.14 4.90 -19.13
CA MET A 26 8.98 6.35 -18.97
C MET A 26 7.90 6.93 -19.87
N ASP A 27 7.83 6.47 -21.12
CA ASP A 27 6.85 6.91 -22.11
C ASP A 27 5.40 6.49 -21.75
N SER A 28 5.22 5.58 -20.78
CA SER A 28 3.92 5.12 -20.29
C SER A 28 3.46 5.84 -19.02
N MET A 29 4.31 6.72 -18.43
CA MET A 29 4.03 7.30 -17.10
C MET A 29 2.84 8.24 -17.09
N GLU A 30 2.64 9.04 -18.14
CA GLU A 30 1.49 9.94 -18.27
C GLU A 30 0.15 9.21 -18.00
N TYR A 31 -0.03 8.01 -18.57
CA TYR A 31 -1.24 7.21 -18.37
C TYR A 31 -1.50 6.83 -16.90
N TRP A 32 -0.44 6.52 -16.15
CA TRP A 32 -0.59 6.19 -14.72
C TRP A 32 -0.96 7.42 -13.91
N TYR A 33 -0.23 8.51 -14.11
CA TYR A 33 -0.44 9.75 -13.39
C TYR A 33 -1.83 10.33 -13.67
N GLU A 34 -2.27 10.39 -14.93
CA GLU A 34 -3.60 10.89 -15.31
C GLU A 34 -4.74 9.97 -14.85
N ALA A 35 -4.46 8.66 -14.66
CA ALA A 35 -5.38 7.73 -14.01
C ALA A 35 -5.44 7.92 -12.48
N GLY A 36 -4.64 8.82 -11.90
CA GLY A 36 -4.58 9.09 -10.46
C GLY A 36 -3.73 8.10 -9.69
N LEU A 37 -2.80 7.40 -10.35
CA LEU A 37 -1.91 6.42 -9.76
C LEU A 37 -0.46 6.93 -9.80
N ILE A 38 0.28 6.74 -8.71
CA ILE A 38 1.68 7.12 -8.60
C ILE A 38 2.52 5.84 -8.75
N PRO A 39 3.11 5.59 -9.94
CA PRO A 39 3.91 4.39 -10.16
C PRO A 39 5.21 4.47 -9.36
N SER A 40 5.75 3.31 -8.97
CA SER A 40 7.05 3.20 -8.27
C SER A 40 8.25 3.43 -9.21
N VAL A 41 8.16 4.41 -10.10
CA VAL A 41 9.19 4.82 -11.04
C VAL A 41 9.70 6.19 -10.59
N LYS A 42 11.01 6.30 -10.40
CA LYS A 42 11.66 7.53 -9.94
C LYS A 42 11.89 8.49 -11.11
N ASP A 43 12.07 9.76 -10.77
CA ASP A 43 12.52 10.80 -11.69
C ASP A 43 11.60 11.04 -12.91
N VAL A 44 10.30 10.77 -12.74
CA VAL A 44 9.28 11.09 -13.76
C VAL A 44 9.07 12.60 -13.78
N ASP A 45 9.32 13.22 -14.93
CA ASP A 45 8.87 14.59 -15.19
C ASP A 45 7.39 14.56 -15.57
N TYR A 46 6.54 15.03 -14.66
CA TYR A 46 5.09 15.10 -14.83
C TYR A 46 4.60 16.55 -15.00
N SER A 47 5.51 17.50 -15.22
CA SER A 47 5.19 18.93 -15.31
C SER A 47 4.22 19.28 -16.45
N THR A 48 4.17 18.44 -17.48
CA THR A 48 3.29 18.58 -18.66
C THR A 48 2.01 17.76 -18.59
N TYR A 49 1.80 16.93 -17.56
CA TYR A 49 0.62 16.06 -17.46
C TYR A 49 -0.60 16.80 -16.92
N GLU A 50 -1.80 16.37 -17.29
CA GLU A 50 -3.06 16.97 -16.86
C GLU A 50 -3.48 16.52 -15.46
N LEU A 51 -2.77 17.02 -14.44
CA LEU A 51 -2.95 16.64 -13.04
C LEU A 51 -3.49 17.80 -12.19
N SER A 52 -4.33 17.48 -11.21
CA SER A 52 -4.73 18.46 -10.20
C SER A 52 -3.55 18.89 -9.34
N GLU A 53 -3.54 20.16 -8.90
CA GLU A 53 -2.49 20.69 -8.02
C GLU A 53 -2.36 19.90 -6.71
N LEU A 54 -3.47 19.41 -6.15
CA LEU A 54 -3.43 18.56 -4.96
C LEU A 54 -2.66 17.25 -5.23
N PHE A 55 -2.86 16.64 -6.39
CA PHE A 55 -2.18 15.40 -6.75
C PHE A 55 -0.67 15.63 -6.94
N LYS A 56 -0.29 16.72 -7.62
CA LYS A 56 1.13 17.12 -7.76
C LYS A 56 1.80 17.30 -6.41
N ASN A 57 1.15 17.98 -5.46
CA ASN A 57 1.68 18.15 -4.10
C ASN A 57 1.91 16.80 -3.39
N VAL A 58 1.01 15.83 -3.58
CA VAL A 58 1.17 14.48 -3.00
C VAL A 58 2.35 13.75 -3.64
N VAL A 59 2.52 13.85 -4.96
CA VAL A 59 3.65 13.26 -5.68
C VAL A 59 4.98 13.86 -5.20
N ASP A 60 5.05 15.19 -5.06
CA ASP A 60 6.24 15.88 -4.57
C ASP A 60 6.60 15.46 -3.15
N GLU A 61 5.62 15.39 -2.25
CA GLU A 61 5.85 14.94 -0.87
C GLU A 61 6.41 13.51 -0.85
N ILE A 62 5.81 12.59 -1.62
CA ILE A 62 6.25 11.19 -1.72
C ILE A 62 7.68 11.12 -2.26
N ASN A 63 7.99 11.84 -3.33
CA ASN A 63 9.31 11.82 -3.97
C ASN A 63 10.40 12.48 -3.10
N SER A 64 10.03 13.45 -2.27
CA SER A 64 10.97 14.14 -1.37
C SER A 64 11.24 13.39 -0.07
N SER A 65 10.39 12.42 0.29
CA SER A 65 10.52 11.68 1.54
C SER A 65 11.68 10.69 1.50
N GLU A 66 12.54 10.75 2.51
CA GLU A 66 13.58 9.75 2.74
C GLU A 66 13.01 8.40 3.19
N ASN A 67 11.83 8.42 3.83
CA ASN A 67 11.13 7.24 4.34
C ASN A 67 9.63 7.36 4.04
N LEU A 68 9.13 6.57 3.09
CA LEU A 68 7.70 6.34 2.97
C LEU A 68 7.30 5.37 4.08
N GLY A 69 6.35 5.77 4.93
CA GLY A 69 5.84 4.91 5.99
C GLY A 69 5.36 3.59 5.42
N GLU A 70 5.70 2.49 6.08
CA GLU A 70 5.17 1.18 5.71
C GLU A 70 3.69 1.13 6.05
N ASN A 71 2.89 0.59 5.13
CA ASN A 71 1.48 0.41 5.40
C ASN A 71 1.33 -0.72 6.42
N ILE A 72 0.85 -0.39 7.62
CA ILE A 72 0.58 -1.35 8.70
C ILE A 72 -0.29 -2.52 8.20
N ASP A 73 -1.19 -2.28 7.25
CA ASP A 73 -2.02 -3.34 6.63
C ASP A 73 -1.19 -4.40 5.88
N VAL A 74 -0.03 -4.04 5.33
CA VAL A 74 0.88 -4.98 4.65
C VAL A 74 1.73 -5.75 5.66
N LEU A 75 2.08 -5.12 6.77
CA LEU A 75 2.97 -5.70 7.77
C LEU A 75 2.23 -6.62 8.73
N MET A 76 1.02 -6.25 9.13
CA MET A 76 0.30 -6.96 10.18
C MET A 76 -0.46 -8.16 9.63
N PRO A 77 -0.66 -9.22 10.43
CA PRO A 77 -1.50 -10.34 10.05
C PRO A 77 -2.93 -9.88 9.70
N PRO A 78 -3.59 -10.51 8.72
CA PRO A 78 -4.93 -10.10 8.27
C PRO A 78 -5.96 -10.00 9.41
N LYS A 79 -5.88 -10.92 10.39
CA LYS A 79 -6.75 -10.91 11.57
C LYS A 79 -6.57 -9.64 12.39
N VAL A 80 -5.34 -9.16 12.56
CA VAL A 80 -5.07 -7.94 13.31
C VAL A 80 -5.67 -6.73 12.58
N ASN A 81 -5.51 -6.64 11.26
CA ASN A 81 -6.09 -5.55 10.46
C ASN A 81 -7.63 -5.49 10.54
N ASP A 82 -8.29 -6.65 10.45
CA ASP A 82 -9.75 -6.75 10.56
C ASP A 82 -10.24 -6.30 11.94
N VAL A 83 -9.51 -6.68 12.98
CA VAL A 83 -9.81 -6.37 14.37
C VAL A 83 -9.61 -4.87 14.64
N THR A 84 -8.45 -4.31 14.25
CA THR A 84 -8.15 -2.87 14.30
C THR A 84 -9.24 -2.04 13.62
N LYS A 85 -9.67 -2.41 12.40
CA LYS A 85 -10.72 -1.69 11.68
C LYS A 85 -12.05 -1.66 12.46
N ASN A 86 -12.45 -2.78 13.04
CA ASN A 86 -13.70 -2.88 13.80
C ASN A 86 -13.62 -2.10 15.13
N TYR A 87 -12.46 -2.06 15.79
CA TYR A 87 -12.31 -1.35 17.06
C TYR A 87 -12.15 0.15 16.90
N ILE A 88 -11.45 0.62 15.87
CA ILE A 88 -11.43 2.05 15.52
C ILE A 88 -12.85 2.57 15.26
N GLN A 89 -13.69 1.79 14.56
CA GLN A 89 -15.10 2.15 14.38
C GLN A 89 -15.87 2.22 15.70
N GLN A 90 -15.63 1.30 16.64
CA GLN A 90 -16.26 1.30 17.95
C GLN A 90 -15.77 2.46 18.84
N LEU A 91 -14.49 2.80 18.76
CA LEU A 91 -13.87 3.95 19.44
C LEU A 91 -14.49 5.25 18.92
N ILE A 92 -14.55 5.45 17.61
CA ILE A 92 -15.19 6.63 16.98
C ILE A 92 -16.67 6.72 17.36
N ALA A 93 -17.36 5.58 17.46
CA ALA A 93 -18.74 5.52 17.90
C ALA A 93 -18.92 5.72 19.43
N GLY A 94 -17.85 5.88 20.19
CA GLY A 94 -17.86 6.05 21.65
C GLY A 94 -18.30 4.81 22.42
N LYS A 95 -18.22 3.62 21.81
CA LYS A 95 -18.60 2.34 22.44
C LYS A 95 -17.50 1.76 23.33
N ILE A 96 -16.24 2.07 22.99
CA ILE A 96 -15.05 1.72 23.75
C ILE A 96 -14.18 2.97 23.89
N ASP A 97 -13.29 2.98 24.89
CA ASP A 97 -12.27 4.02 25.02
C ASP A 97 -10.97 3.64 24.32
N GLY A 98 -10.03 4.58 24.25
CA GLY A 98 -8.75 4.37 23.57
C GLY A 98 -7.92 3.26 24.20
N GLN A 99 -7.95 3.12 25.53
CA GLN A 99 -7.24 2.05 26.23
C GLN A 99 -7.80 0.67 25.84
N SER A 100 -9.11 0.50 25.90
CA SER A 100 -9.78 -0.74 25.52
C SER A 100 -9.53 -1.09 24.05
N CYS A 101 -9.43 -0.09 23.17
CA CYS A 101 -9.07 -0.29 21.76
C CYS A 101 -7.67 -0.90 21.63
N MET A 102 -6.68 -0.29 22.30
CA MET A 102 -5.29 -0.76 22.22
C MET A 102 -5.09 -2.14 22.86
N GLU A 103 -5.75 -2.42 23.99
CA GLU A 103 -5.65 -3.73 24.67
C GLU A 103 -6.17 -4.87 23.78
N GLN A 104 -7.27 -4.65 23.06
CA GLN A 104 -7.82 -5.66 22.18
C GLN A 104 -7.00 -5.83 20.88
N GLU A 105 -6.40 -4.77 20.35
CA GLU A 105 -5.45 -4.87 19.23
C GLU A 105 -4.20 -5.66 19.63
N GLN A 106 -3.65 -5.37 20.81
CA GLN A 106 -2.49 -6.08 21.36
C GLN A 106 -2.82 -7.57 21.54
N GLN A 107 -4.00 -7.90 22.08
CA GLN A 107 -4.43 -9.29 22.24
C GLN A 107 -4.49 -10.02 20.89
N ALA A 108 -5.11 -9.39 19.88
CA ALA A 108 -5.20 -10.02 18.55
C ALA A 108 -3.83 -10.25 17.91
N PHE A 109 -2.87 -9.35 18.17
CA PHE A 109 -1.50 -9.50 17.69
C PHE A 109 -0.76 -10.65 18.39
N GLU A 110 -0.88 -10.74 19.72
CA GLU A 110 -0.29 -11.84 20.51
C GLU A 110 -0.83 -13.21 20.07
N GLU A 111 -2.13 -13.31 19.80
CA GLU A 111 -2.74 -14.55 19.28
C GLU A 111 -2.15 -14.98 17.92
N GLU A 112 -1.83 -14.03 17.02
CA GLU A 112 -1.23 -14.34 15.72
C GLU A 112 0.26 -14.70 15.83
N ILE A 113 0.98 -14.14 16.81
CA ILE A 113 2.34 -14.56 17.15
C ILE A 113 2.32 -16.00 17.69
N GLU A 114 1.43 -16.31 18.64
CA GLU A 114 1.28 -17.66 19.19
C GLU A 114 0.91 -18.70 18.13
N ALA A 115 0.10 -18.29 17.14
CA ALA A 115 -0.27 -19.14 16.00
C ALA A 115 0.88 -19.34 14.98
N GLY A 116 1.99 -18.60 15.11
CA GLY A 116 3.12 -18.64 14.18
C GLY A 116 2.85 -17.92 12.84
N ASN A 117 1.83 -17.07 12.79
CA ASN A 117 1.48 -16.28 11.60
C ASN A 117 2.27 -14.97 11.52
N TYR A 118 3.00 -14.62 12.58
CA TYR A 118 3.86 -13.45 12.65
C TYR A 118 5.11 -13.71 13.48
N SER A 119 6.23 -13.11 13.10
CA SER A 119 7.48 -13.10 13.87
C SER A 119 7.91 -11.68 14.10
N VAL A 120 8.20 -11.35 15.37
CA VAL A 120 8.86 -10.11 15.73
C VAL A 120 10.35 -10.36 15.57
N GLU A 121 10.92 -9.98 14.42
CA GLU A 121 12.38 -9.86 14.28
C GLU A 121 12.90 -8.62 15.02
#